data_AF-A0A2A4F8Q4-F1
#
_entry.id   AF-A0A2A4F8Q4-F1
#
_cell.length_a   1.000
_cell.length_b   1.000
_cell.length_c   1.000
_cell.angle_alpha   90.00
_cell.angle_beta   90.00
_cell.angle_gamma   90.00
#
_symmetry.space_group_name_H-M   'P 1'
#
loop_
_entity.id
_entity.type
_entity.pdbx_description
1 polymer ?
#
loop_
_entity_poly.entity_id
_entity_poly.type
_entity_poly.pdbx_seq_one_letter_code
_entity_poly.pdbx_strand_id
1 'polypeptide(L)'
;MTSITHENEECLCVGGPLPAGDAFPATGVAVVYTYRPEPFDNVPSITASYERKPLTRQTSEGPETRDFFVFAGEQDTKGHQVRKGLSDAEALAVTLATPDLYWKSAQ
;
A
#
# COMPACT_ATOMS: atom_id res chain seq x y z
N MET A 1 -23.06 13.32 20.63
CA MET A 1 -22.55 13.42 19.26
C MET A 1 -21.38 12.47 19.16
N THR A 2 -21.59 11.31 18.55
CA THR A 2 -20.52 10.37 18.20
C THR A 2 -19.79 10.95 16.99
N SER A 3 -18.63 11.55 17.21
CA SER A 3 -17.70 11.87 16.13
C SER A 3 -17.23 10.53 15.55
N ILE A 4 -17.90 10.08 14.50
CA ILE A 4 -17.37 9.03 13.64
C ILE A 4 -16.30 9.74 12.81
N THR A 5 -15.06 9.64 13.25
CA THR A 5 -13.92 10.13 12.49
C THR A 5 -13.86 9.37 11.16
N HIS A 6 -14.19 10.06 10.06
CA HIS A 6 -14.04 9.60 8.68
C HIS A 6 -12.55 9.40 8.27
N GLU A 7 -11.66 9.10 9.22
CA GLU A 7 -10.21 9.15 8.99
C GLU A 7 -9.65 7.91 8.26
N ASN A 8 -10.48 6.90 7.98
CA ASN A 8 -10.09 5.70 7.25
C ASN A 8 -11.02 5.39 6.06
N GLU A 9 -11.49 6.41 5.33
CA GLU A 9 -12.17 6.18 4.04
C GLU A 9 -11.19 5.69 2.96
N GLU A 10 -9.89 5.98 3.13
CA GLU A 10 -8.84 5.66 2.18
C GLU A 10 -7.63 4.99 2.86
N CYS A 11 -7.04 4.02 2.18
CA CYS A 11 -5.82 3.33 2.58
C CYS A 11 -4.70 3.71 1.60
N LEU A 12 -3.55 4.12 2.14
CA LEU A 12 -2.39 4.52 1.35
C LEU A 12 -1.59 3.29 0.90
N CYS A 13 -1.10 3.33 -0.34
CA CYS A 13 -0.25 2.29 -0.91
C CYS A 13 1.21 2.41 -0.43
N VAL A 14 1.75 1.28 0.00
CA VAL A 14 3.12 1.16 0.51
C VAL A 14 3.92 0.24 -0.41
N GLY A 15 4.88 0.82 -1.12
CA GLY A 15 5.79 0.13 -2.03
C GLY A 15 5.18 -0.25 -3.39
N GLY A 16 5.85 -1.18 -4.09
CA GLY A 16 5.43 -1.65 -5.41
C GLY A 16 5.56 -0.57 -6.51
N PRO A 17 4.86 -0.75 -7.64
CA PRO A 17 4.91 0.18 -8.78
C PRO A 17 3.94 1.36 -8.68
N LEU A 18 2.93 1.31 -7.80
CA LEU A 18 2.06 2.47 -7.55
C LEU A 18 2.86 3.61 -6.91
N PRO A 19 2.52 4.87 -7.20
CA PRO A 19 3.14 6.02 -6.55
C PRO A 19 3.05 5.91 -5.02
N ALA A 20 4.11 6.31 -4.32
CA ALA A 20 4.12 6.33 -2.87
C ALA A 20 3.01 7.24 -2.34
N GLY A 21 2.16 6.71 -1.45
CA GLY A 21 1.05 7.46 -0.85
C GLY A 21 -0.16 7.63 -1.78
N ASP A 22 -0.23 6.89 -2.89
CA ASP A 22 -1.47 6.76 -3.65
C ASP A 22 -2.55 6.15 -2.74
N ALA A 23 -3.76 6.72 -2.75
CA ALA A 23 -4.82 6.38 -1.83
C ALA A 23 -5.94 5.66 -2.56
N PHE A 24 -6.41 4.53 -2.00
CA PHE A 24 -7.56 3.80 -2.53
C PHE A 24 -8.63 3.67 -1.46
N PRO A 25 -9.91 3.55 -1.83
CA PRO A 25 -10.99 3.35 -0.88
C PRO A 25 -10.72 2.15 0.04
N ALA A 26 -10.83 2.36 1.35
CA ALA A 26 -10.63 1.34 2.37
C ALA A 26 -11.74 0.27 2.38
N THR A 27 -12.72 0.34 1.47
CA THR A 27 -13.79 -0.65 1.32
C THR A 27 -13.30 -1.96 0.69
N GLY A 28 -12.13 -1.96 0.05
CA GLY A 28 -11.51 -3.15 -0.54
C GLY A 28 -10.59 -3.92 0.42
N VAL A 29 -10.46 -5.23 0.20
CA VAL A 29 -9.48 -6.09 0.89
C VAL A 29 -8.11 -6.12 0.19
N ALA A 30 -8.08 -5.75 -1.10
CA ALA A 30 -6.89 -5.72 -1.92
C ALA A 30 -7.05 -4.73 -3.08
N VAL A 31 -5.92 -4.23 -3.58
CA VAL A 31 -5.82 -3.42 -4.80
C VAL A 31 -4.96 -4.16 -5.80
N VAL A 32 -5.41 -4.20 -7.06
CA VAL A 32 -4.66 -4.83 -8.16
C VAL A 32 -4.39 -3.78 -9.22
N TYR A 33 -3.13 -3.71 -9.65
CA TYR A 33 -2.66 -2.77 -10.66
C TYR A 33 -1.93 -3.52 -11.77
N THR A 34 -2.52 -3.56 -12.96
CA THR A 34 -1.89 -4.15 -14.13
C THR A 34 -1.20 -3.06 -14.95
N TYR A 35 0.08 -3.24 -15.23
CA TYR A 35 0.87 -2.30 -16.02
C TYR A 35 1.79 -3.02 -16.99
N ARG A 36 2.35 -2.27 -17.94
CA ARG A 36 3.47 -2.73 -18.75
C ARG A 36 4.72 -1.96 -18.37
N PRO A 37 5.83 -2.63 -18.02
CA PRO A 37 7.06 -1.93 -17.65
C PRO A 37 7.67 -1.20 -18.86
N GLU A 38 7.41 -1.67 -20.08
CA GLU A 38 7.88 -1.06 -21.32
C GLU A 38 6.73 -0.93 -22.33
N PRO A 39 6.75 0.10 -23.20
CA PRO A 39 5.66 0.38 -24.14
C PRO A 39 5.65 -0.55 -25.37
N PHE A 40 6.52 -1.56 -25.43
CA PHE A 40 6.62 -2.45 -26.57
C PHE A 40 5.56 -3.56 -26.50
N ASP A 41 4.96 -3.89 -27.66
CA ASP A 41 3.91 -4.90 -27.77
C ASP A 41 4.34 -6.31 -27.33
N ASN A 42 5.64 -6.61 -27.39
CA ASN A 42 6.22 -7.89 -27.01
C ASN A 42 6.53 -8.03 -25.52
N VAL A 43 6.34 -6.99 -24.71
CA VAL A 43 6.56 -7.05 -23.26
C VAL A 43 5.25 -7.43 -22.56
N PRO A 44 5.22 -8.57 -21.84
CA PRO A 44 4.01 -9.02 -21.17
C PRO A 44 3.62 -8.07 -20.04
N SER A 45 2.31 -7.88 -19.85
CA SER A 45 1.80 -7.13 -18.71
C SER A 45 2.19 -7.79 -17.39
N ILE A 46 2.42 -6.97 -16.37
CA ILE A 46 2.67 -7.37 -14.99
C ILE A 46 1.49 -6.92 -14.15
N THR A 47 1.03 -7.80 -13.27
CA THR A 47 -0.01 -7.51 -12.28
C THR A 47 0.65 -7.36 -10.92
N ALA A 48 0.60 -6.15 -10.38
CA ALA A 48 0.97 -5.86 -9.00
C ALA A 48 -0.27 -6.00 -8.10
N SER A 49 -0.09 -6.65 -6.96
CA SER A 49 -1.13 -6.83 -5.95
C SER A 49 -0.73 -6.16 -4.66
N TYR A 50 -1.71 -5.60 -3.98
CA TYR A 50 -1.58 -4.97 -2.67
C TYR A 50 -2.64 -5.53 -1.75
N GLU A 51 -2.27 -5.86 -0.52
CA GLU A 51 -3.19 -6.37 0.49
C GLU A 51 -3.38 -5.33 1.58
N ARG A 52 -4.63 -5.19 2.05
CA ARG A 52 -4.90 -4.34 3.20
C ARG A 52 -4.27 -4.96 4.45
N LYS A 53 -3.39 -4.22 5.12
CA LYS A 53 -2.77 -4.63 6.37
C LYS A 53 -2.77 -3.48 7.39
N PRO A 54 -3.11 -3.75 8.65
CA PRO A 54 -2.88 -2.80 9.72
C PRO A 54 -1.39 -2.76 10.04
N LEU A 55 -0.80 -1.57 10.04
CA LEU A 55 0.55 -1.33 10.53
C LEU A 55 0.47 -0.47 11.80
N THR A 56 1.35 -0.75 12.76
CA THR A 56 1.39 -0.03 14.05
C THR A 56 2.74 0.64 14.22
N ARG A 57 2.75 1.96 14.35
CA ARG A 57 3.93 2.72 14.78
C ARG A 57 3.89 3.00 16.28
N GLN A 58 5.05 3.12 16.90
CA GLN A 58 5.16 3.60 18.28
C GLN A 58 5.42 5.10 18.27
N THR A 59 4.61 5.87 19.00
CA THR A 59 4.78 7.32 19.19
C THR A 59 4.95 7.65 20.67
N SER A 60 5.33 8.89 20.98
CA SER A 60 5.42 9.36 22.37
C SER A 60 4.07 9.36 23.11
N GLU A 61 2.95 9.39 22.38
CA GLU A 61 1.60 9.38 22.93
C GLU A 61 1.01 7.96 23.04
N GLY A 62 1.70 6.97 22.44
CA GLY A 62 1.29 5.56 22.44
C GLY A 62 1.38 4.91 21.06
N PRO A 63 1.00 3.62 20.95
CA PRO A 63 0.92 2.94 19.66
C PRO A 63 -0.19 3.54 18.80
N GLU A 64 0.14 3.86 17.56
CA GLU A 64 -0.81 4.34 16.54
C GLU A 64 -0.90 3.29 15.43
N THR A 65 -2.11 2.81 15.16
CA THR A 65 -2.37 1.78 14.14
C THR A 65 -3.21 2.37 13.02
N ARG A 66 -2.79 2.12 11.77
CA ARG A 66 -3.51 2.53 10.56
C ARG A 66 -3.49 1.42 9.52
N ASP A 67 -4.55 1.33 8.72
CA ASP A 67 -4.63 0.42 7.58
C ASP A 67 -3.90 0.99 6.35
N PHE A 68 -3.13 0.13 5.70
CA PHE A 68 -2.41 0.44 4.46
C PHE A 68 -2.64 -0.64 3.42
N PHE A 69 -2.54 -0.28 2.14
CA PHE A 69 -2.40 -1.25 1.07
C PHE A 69 -0.92 -1.58 0.88
N VAL A 70 -0.46 -2.69 1.43
CA VAL A 70 0.94 -3.12 1.39
C VAL A 70 1.18 -3.94 0.15
N PHE A 71 2.23 -3.61 -0.60
CA PHE A 71 2.61 -4.35 -1.80
C PHE A 71 2.84 -5.84 -1.49
N ALA A 72 2.00 -6.70 -2.03
CA ALA A 72 2.01 -8.15 -1.83
C ALA A 72 2.85 -8.89 -2.89
N GLY A 73 3.10 -8.26 -4.04
CA GLY A 73 4.01 -8.77 -5.05
C GLY A 73 3.55 -8.48 -6.47
N GLU A 74 4.35 -8.95 -7.43
CA GLU A 74 4.07 -8.86 -8.86
C GLU A 74 4.06 -10.24 -9.50
N GLN A 75 3.15 -10.42 -10.45
CA GLN A 75 3.05 -11.63 -11.26
C GLN A 75 2.98 -11.28 -12.75
N ASP A 76 3.55 -12.13 -13.60
CA ASP A 76 3.40 -12.04 -15.05
C ASP A 76 2.01 -12.56 -15.49
N THR A 77 1.71 -12.46 -16.79
CA THR A 77 0.45 -12.96 -17.37
C THR A 77 0.25 -14.47 -17.26
N LYS A 78 1.29 -15.23 -16.89
CA LYS A 78 1.25 -16.68 -16.66
C LYS A 78 1.13 -17.02 -15.17
N GLY A 79 1.07 -16.03 -14.29
CA GLY A 79 1.00 -16.20 -12.84
C GLY A 79 2.36 -16.46 -12.18
N HIS A 80 3.48 -16.32 -12.89
CA HIS A 80 4.79 -16.45 -12.27
C HIS A 80 5.12 -15.19 -11.47
N GLN A 81 5.62 -15.38 -10.25
CA GLN A 81 6.06 -14.27 -9.42
C GLN A 81 7.29 -13.58 -10.05
N VAL A 82 7.13 -12.30 -10.37
CA VAL A 82 8.19 -11.43 -10.90
C VAL A 82 8.92 -10.73 -9.76
N ARG A 83 8.18 -10.28 -8.74
CA ARG A 83 8.73 -9.59 -7.58
C ARG A 83 7.98 -10.00 -6.32
N LYS A 84 8.73 -10.22 -5.25
CA LYS A 84 8.15 -10.50 -3.93
C LYS A 84 7.60 -9.20 -3.32
N GLY A 85 6.46 -9.30 -2.63
CA GLY A 85 5.93 -8.24 -1.80
C GLY A 85 6.78 -7.91 -0.58
N LEU A 86 6.38 -6.85 0.13
CA LEU A 86 6.97 -6.42 1.38
C LEU A 86 6.42 -7.26 2.54
N SER A 87 7.28 -7.61 3.48
CA SER A 87 6.85 -8.03 4.81
C SER A 87 6.31 -6.85 5.61
N ASP A 88 5.56 -7.13 6.67
CA ASP A 88 4.94 -6.09 7.50
C ASP A 88 5.99 -5.18 8.16
N ALA A 89 7.16 -5.74 8.52
CA ALA A 89 8.27 -4.97 9.06
C ALA A 89 8.90 -4.04 8.02
N GLU A 90 9.06 -4.50 6.77
CA GLU A 90 9.57 -3.66 5.67
C GLU A 90 8.56 -2.57 5.30
N ALA A 91 7.28 -2.91 5.25
CA ALA A 91 6.22 -1.95 4.99
C ALA A 91 6.17 -0.87 6.08
N LEU A 92 6.24 -1.26 7.36
CA LEU A 92 6.33 -0.32 8.46
C LEU A 92 7.58 0.55 8.37
N ALA A 93 8.74 -0.02 8.04
CA ALA A 93 9.96 0.76 7.85
C ALA A 93 9.82 1.83 6.75
N VAL A 94 9.15 1.50 5.63
CA VAL A 94 8.85 2.46 4.55
C VAL A 94 7.95 3.60 5.05
N THR A 95 6.88 3.28 5.78
CA THR A 95 5.97 4.32 6.27
C THR A 95 6.62 5.20 7.32
N LEU A 96 7.50 4.64 8.16
CA LEU A 96 8.30 5.37 9.15
C LEU A 96 9.39 6.25 8.53
N ALA A 97 9.93 5.85 7.36
CA ALA A 97 10.91 6.66 6.63
C ALA A 97 10.31 7.93 6.01
N THR A 98 9.00 7.92 5.73
CA THR A 98 8.27 9.06 5.14
C THR A 98 7.01 9.38 5.95
N PRO A 99 7.15 9.77 7.23
CA PRO A 99 6.02 9.87 8.14
C PRO A 99 5.01 10.96 7.73
N ASP A 100 5.49 12.02 7.06
CA ASP A 100 4.65 13.09 6.55
C ASP A 100 3.63 12.62 5.49
N LEU A 101 3.96 11.56 4.76
CA LEU A 101 3.10 11.01 3.71
C LEU A 101 2.10 10.00 4.28
N TYR A 102 2.56 9.13 5.18
CA TYR A 102 1.80 7.96 5.61
C TYR A 102 1.05 8.15 6.93
N TRP A 103 1.52 9.06 7.77
CA TRP A 103 1.09 9.17 9.15
C TRP A 103 0.77 10.60 9.60
N LYS A 104 0.76 11.57 8.69
CA LYS A 104 0.08 12.83 8.96
C LYS A 104 -1.41 12.63 8.73
N SER A 105 -2.21 13.04 9.71
CA SER A 105 -3.64 13.26 9.54
C SER A 105 -3.83 14.30 8.44
N ALA A 106 -4.75 14.07 7.51
CA ALA A 106 -5.23 15.16 6.65
C ALA A 106 -5.83 16.22 7.59
N GLN A 107 -5.18 17.38 7.68
CA GLN A 107 -5.68 18.51 8.49
C GLN A 107 -6.99 19.05 7.94
#